data_AF-A0A5N8UX31-F1
#
_entry.id   AF-A0A5N8UX31-F1
#
_cell.length_a   1.000
_cell.length_b   1.000
_cell.length_c   1.000
_cell.angle_alpha   90.00
_cell.angle_beta   90.00
_cell.angle_gamma   90.00
#
_symmetry.space_group_name_H-M   'P 1'
#
loop_
_entity.id
_entity.type
_entity.pdbx_description
1 polymer ?
#
loop_
_entity_poly.entity_id
_entity_poly.type
_entity_poly.pdbx_seq_one_letter_code
_entity_poly.pdbx_strand_id
1 'polypeptide(L)'
;MPAKVEVQQHVRPKYACRHCETHNTITPIKQAPVPPSPIPKGIATPSLLSQIITAKYQYHMPLYRQETQFKQWGIHLSRRTMSDWMMKSS
;
A
#
# COMPACT_ATOMS: atom_id res chain seq x y z
N MET A 1 9.89 -15.19 15.25
CA MET A 1 8.80 -15.38 14.27
C MET A 1 9.38 -15.24 12.87
N PRO A 2 9.02 -16.08 11.88
CA PRO A 2 9.57 -15.99 10.52
C PRO A 2 9.00 -14.79 9.76
N ALA A 3 9.73 -14.32 8.74
CA ALA A 3 9.26 -13.25 7.86
C ALA A 3 8.00 -13.69 7.11
N LYS A 4 7.00 -12.82 7.04
CA LYS A 4 5.74 -13.02 6.31
C LYS A 4 5.53 -11.88 5.32
N VAL A 5 5.03 -12.20 4.14
CA VAL A 5 4.60 -11.20 3.17
C VAL A 5 3.11 -11.39 2.92
N GLU A 6 2.34 -10.34 3.18
CA GLU A 6 0.88 -10.36 3.15
C GLU A 6 0.35 -9.15 2.39
N VAL A 7 -0.81 -9.32 1.73
CA VAL A 7 -1.51 -8.24 1.04
C VAL A 7 -2.59 -7.69 1.97
N GLN A 8 -2.44 -6.43 2.37
CA GLN A 8 -3.41 -5.76 3.23
C GLN A 8 -4.46 -5.01 2.38
N GLN A 9 -5.73 -5.40 2.50
CA GLN A 9 -6.84 -4.76 1.81
C GLN A 9 -7.68 -3.91 2.79
N HIS A 10 -7.77 -2.60 2.53
CA HIS A 10 -8.63 -1.70 3.29
C HIS A 10 -9.99 -1.52 2.58
N VAL A 11 -11.03 -2.16 3.11
CA VAL A 11 -12.42 -2.00 2.61
C VAL A 11 -13.10 -0.84 3.34
N ARG A 12 -13.60 0.14 2.59
CA ARG A 12 -14.27 1.35 3.13
C ARG A 12 -15.73 1.41 2.65
N PRO A 13 -16.69 0.82 3.37
CA PRO A 13 -18.10 0.89 3.00
C PRO A 13 -18.61 2.34 3.02
N LYS A 14 -19.49 2.66 2.07
CA LYS A 14 -20.21 3.93 1.99
C LYS A 14 -21.60 3.72 2.55
N TYR A 15 -22.04 4.58 3.46
CA TYR A 15 -23.35 4.51 4.08
C TYR A 15 -24.18 5.71 3.70
N ALA A 16 -25.45 5.48 3.39
CA ALA A 16 -26.47 6.51 3.19
C ALA A 16 -27.62 6.27 4.17
N CYS A 17 -28.28 7.35 4.60
CA CYS A 17 -29.46 7.25 5.45
C CYS A 17 -30.69 6.99 4.57
N ARG A 18 -31.31 5.81 4.72
CA ARG A 18 -32.51 5.40 3.96
C ARG A 18 -33.72 6.34 4.18
N HIS A 19 -33.85 6.91 5.38
CA HIS A 19 -34.90 7.86 5.69
C HIS A 19 -34.67 9.20 4.97
N CYS A 20 -33.42 9.66 4.88
CA CYS A 20 -33.06 10.86 4.12
C CYS A 20 -33.16 10.64 2.60
N GLU A 21 -32.95 9.42 2.10
CA GLU A 21 -33.20 9.04 0.69
C GLU A 21 -34.68 9.16 0.30
N THR A 22 -35.60 8.92 1.25
CA THR A 22 -37.03 8.89 0.95
C THR A 22 -37.71 10.26 1.11
N HIS A 23 -37.20 11.12 2.02
CA HIS A 23 -37.87 12.36 2.43
C HIS A 23 -37.12 13.65 2.08
N ASN A 24 -35.85 13.61 1.67
CA ASN A 24 -35.02 14.80 1.50
C ASN A 24 -34.40 14.90 0.10
N THR A 25 -34.25 16.13 -0.40
CA THR A 25 -33.61 16.41 -1.70
C THR A 25 -32.09 16.12 -1.69
N ILE A 26 -31.47 15.93 -0.52
CA ILE A 26 -30.03 15.68 -0.35
C ILE A 26 -29.79 14.49 0.59
N THR A 27 -29.03 13.50 0.11
CA THR A 27 -28.67 12.28 0.84
C THR A 27 -27.20 12.31 1.27
N PRO A 28 -26.88 12.55 2.56
CA PRO A 28 -25.49 12.61 3.00
C PRO A 28 -24.88 11.20 3.02
N ILE A 29 -24.01 10.92 2.05
CA ILE A 29 -23.21 9.70 1.99
C ILE A 29 -22.00 9.87 2.91
N LYS A 30 -21.89 9.03 3.95
CA LYS A 30 -20.75 9.02 4.86
C LYS A 30 -19.81 7.87 4.55
N GLN A 31 -18.51 8.14 4.55
CA GLN A 31 -17.45 7.16 4.38
C GLN A 31 -16.30 7.50 5.34
N ALA A 32 -15.73 6.49 6.03
CA ALA A 32 -14.53 6.68 6.87
C ALA A 32 -13.38 7.22 6.02
N PRO A 33 -12.48 8.11 6.48
CA PRO A 33 -11.37 8.65 5.68
C PRO A 33 -10.39 7.56 5.19
N VAL A 34 -9.59 7.86 4.17
CA VAL A 34 -8.56 6.94 3.67
C VAL A 34 -7.42 6.89 4.70
N PRO A 35 -6.92 5.70 5.09
CA PRO A 35 -5.76 5.62 5.98
C PRO A 35 -4.54 6.28 5.33
N PRO A 36 -3.68 6.94 6.11
CA PRO A 36 -2.49 7.58 5.58
C PRO A 36 -1.56 6.53 4.95
N SER A 37 -1.12 6.79 3.73
CA SER A 37 -0.16 5.95 3.00
C SER A 37 1.07 6.79 2.64
N PRO A 38 2.30 6.25 2.76
CA PRO A 38 3.53 6.97 2.42
C PRO A 38 3.57 7.39 0.95
N ILE A 39 3.01 6.57 0.07
CA ILE A 39 2.91 6.87 -1.37
C ILE A 39 1.43 7.04 -1.71
N PRO A 40 0.98 8.26 -2.07
CA PRO A 40 -0.39 8.49 -2.47
C PRO A 40 -0.81 7.57 -3.62
N LYS A 41 -1.92 6.84 -3.42
CA LYS A 41 -2.47 5.86 -4.39
C LYS A 41 -1.49 4.72 -4.76
N GLY A 42 -0.42 4.52 -3.98
CA GLY A 42 0.51 3.40 -4.14
C GLY A 42 0.03 2.12 -3.43
N ILE A 43 0.53 0.98 -3.89
CA ILE A 43 0.25 -0.34 -3.28
C ILE A 43 1.24 -0.69 -2.14
N ALA A 44 2.27 0.13 -1.94
CA ALA A 44 3.32 -0.16 -0.98
C ALA A 44 2.89 0.23 0.44
N THR A 45 2.88 -0.75 1.34
CA THR A 45 2.66 -0.50 2.77
C THR A 45 3.91 0.13 3.40
N PRO A 46 3.77 0.88 4.51
CA PRO A 46 4.92 1.44 5.24
C PRO A 46 5.96 0.37 5.60
N SER A 47 5.51 -0.82 6.04
CA SER A 47 6.38 -1.93 6.39
C SER A 47 7.17 -2.46 5.19
N LEU A 48 6.52 -2.64 4.03
CA LEU A 48 7.20 -3.06 2.80
C LEU A 48 8.25 -2.04 2.36
N LEU A 49 7.90 -0.75 2.40
CA LEU A 49 8.85 0.32 2.07
C LEU A 49 10.05 0.33 3.01
N SER A 50 9.82 0.23 4.32
CA SER A 50 10.90 0.18 5.30
C SER A 50 11.86 -1.00 5.02
N GLN A 51 11.34 -2.18 4.70
CA GLN A 51 12.16 -3.34 4.39
C GLN A 51 13.03 -3.12 3.16
N ILE A 52 12.45 -2.56 2.08
CA ILE A 52 13.18 -2.27 0.84
C ILE A 52 14.27 -1.21 1.08
N ILE A 53 13.94 -0.15 1.83
CA ILE A 53 14.87 0.93 2.20
C ILE A 53 16.01 0.36 3.03
N THR A 54 15.73 -0.38 4.11
CA THR A 54 16.75 -0.99 4.96
C THR A 54 17.61 -1.96 4.14
N ALA A 55 17.01 -2.82 3.31
CA ALA A 55 17.77 -3.72 2.45
C ALA A 55 18.71 -2.96 1.49
N LYS A 56 18.25 -1.87 0.88
CA LYS A 56 19.03 -1.08 -0.08
C LYS A 56 20.16 -0.29 0.59
N TYR A 57 19.86 0.42 1.67
CA TYR A 57 20.77 1.41 2.27
C TYR A 57 21.58 0.84 3.45
N GLN A 58 20.98 0.01 4.30
CA GLN A 58 21.68 -0.59 5.45
C GLN A 58 22.50 -1.83 5.04
N TYR A 59 21.92 -2.69 4.20
CA TYR A 59 22.53 -3.97 3.82
C TYR A 59 23.13 -3.97 2.41
N HIS A 60 23.19 -2.81 1.75
CA HIS A 60 23.73 -2.64 0.40
C HIS A 60 23.17 -3.65 -0.62
N MET A 61 21.92 -4.08 -0.46
CA MET A 61 21.28 -5.05 -1.34
C MET A 61 20.68 -4.32 -2.56
N PRO A 62 21.23 -4.53 -3.77
CA PRO A 62 20.75 -3.85 -4.95
C PRO A 62 19.32 -4.28 -5.30
N LEU A 63 18.54 -3.37 -5.90
CA LEU A 63 17.11 -3.61 -6.18
C LEU A 63 16.85 -4.82 -7.10
N TYR A 64 17.78 -5.14 -8.01
CA TYR A 64 17.64 -6.33 -8.86
C TYR A 64 17.71 -7.64 -8.03
N ARG A 65 18.50 -7.66 -6.95
CA ARG A 65 18.61 -8.81 -6.05
C ARG A 65 17.36 -8.95 -5.19
N GLN A 66 16.83 -7.82 -4.72
CA GLN A 66 15.54 -7.81 -4.03
C GLN A 66 14.41 -8.32 -4.95
N GLU A 67 14.41 -7.92 -6.23
CA GLU A 67 13.45 -8.44 -7.23
C GLU A 67 13.54 -9.96 -7.37
N THR A 68 14.76 -10.54 -7.42
CA THR A 68 14.90 -12.01 -7.46
C THR A 68 14.40 -12.68 -6.19
N GLN A 69 14.60 -12.07 -5.02
CA GLN A 69 14.10 -12.59 -3.74
C GLN A 69 12.56 -12.57 -3.67
N PHE A 70 11.93 -11.47 -4.11
CA PHE A 70 10.47 -11.42 -4.20
C PHE A 70 9.92 -12.44 -5.20
N LYS A 71 10.60 -12.67 -6.34
CA LYS A 71 10.23 -13.72 -7.29
C LYS A 71 10.28 -15.12 -6.66
N GLN A 72 11.27 -15.41 -5.82
CA GLN A 72 11.35 -16.68 -5.08
C GLN A 72 10.18 -16.85 -4.10
N TRP A 73 9.63 -15.74 -3.58
CA TRP A 73 8.43 -15.74 -2.74
C TRP A 73 7.12 -15.73 -3.55
N GLY A 74 7.18 -15.87 -4.88
CA GLY A 74 6.01 -15.83 -5.77
C GLY A 74 5.43 -14.43 -5.98
N ILE A 75 6.17 -13.39 -5.61
CA ILE A 75 5.71 -11.99 -5.68
C ILE A 75 6.39 -11.30 -6.86
N HIS A 76 5.59 -10.90 -7.85
CA HIS A 76 6.07 -10.14 -8.99
C HIS A 76 6.21 -8.65 -8.63
N LEU A 77 7.38 -8.28 -8.11
CA LEU A 77 7.73 -6.90 -7.83
C LEU A 77 8.92 -6.45 -8.68
N SER A 78 8.69 -5.55 -9.64
CA SER A 78 9.74 -5.12 -10.56
C SER A 78 10.71 -4.13 -9.91
N ARG A 79 11.99 -4.16 -10.33
CA ARG A 79 12.98 -3.15 -9.96
C ARG A 79 12.53 -1.72 -10.23
N ARG A 80 11.77 -1.49 -11.31
CA ARG A 80 11.27 -0.16 -11.68
C ARG A 80 10.31 0.35 -10.62
N THR A 81 9.35 -0.47 -10.23
CA THR A 81 8.37 -0.12 -9.18
C THR A 81 9.06 0.21 -7.86
N MET A 82 10.05 -0.60 -7.46
CA MET A 82 10.84 -0.33 -6.26
C MET A 82 11.66 0.95 -6.36
N SER A 83 12.27 1.22 -7.52
CA SER A 83 13.02 2.45 -7.76
C SER A 83 12.13 3.69 -7.67
N ASP A 84 10.94 3.63 -8.28
CA ASP A 84 9.96 4.71 -8.24
C ASP A 84 9.49 4.97 -6.79
N TRP A 85 9.37 3.93 -5.97
CA TRP A 85 9.06 4.06 -4.55
C TRP A 85 10.16 4.76 -3.78
N MET A 86 11.43 4.39 -3.99
CA MET A 86 12.56 5.05 -3.31
C MET A 86 12.66 6.54 -3.65
N MET A 87 12.28 6.93 -4.87
CA MET A 87 12.26 8.34 -5.27
C MET A 87 11.10 9.12 -4.64
N LYS A 88 9.96 8.47 -4.39
CA LYS A 88 8.75 9.10 -3.84
C LYS A 88 8.70 9.12 -2.32
N SER A 89 9.47 8.24 -1.67
CA SER A 89 9.56 8.14 -0.21
C SER A 89 10.77 8.88 0.38
N SER A 90 11.55 9.55 -0.46
CA SER A 90 12.69 10.39 -0.05
C SER A 90 12.26 11.79 0.32
#